data_AF-A0A6S6T8K4-F1
#
_entry.id   AF-A0A6S6T8K4-F1
#
_cell.length_a   1.000
_cell.length_b   1.000
_cell.length_c   1.000
_cell.angle_alpha   90.00
_cell.angle_beta   90.00
_cell.angle_gamma   90.00
#
_symmetry.space_group_name_H-M   'P 1'
#
loop_
_entity.id
_entity.type
_entity.pdbx_description
1 polymer ?
#
loop_
_entity_poly.entity_id
_entity_poly.type
_entity_poly.pdbx_seq_one_letter_code
_entity_poly.pdbx_strand_id
1 'polypeptide(L)'
;MSEQSQILAEMQEIIMKILSNGAATAEEGGRIDELEVLLQQQKCYKETNHPEYEFQGEEIAGLFVNDKQSEAIEKMFTYEITPEDFFGFIEYHDEDEEFVDVFTPEFIVRVNKTYQEKC
;
A
#
# COMPACT_ATOMS: atom_id res chain seq x y z
N MET A 1 -0.25 3.37 12.93
CA MET A 1 -1.01 4.06 11.89
C MET A 1 -0.19 5.16 11.31
N SER A 2 0.50 4.81 10.24
CA SER A 2 1.16 5.74 9.34
C SER A 2 0.16 6.69 8.67
N GLU A 3 0.67 7.76 8.08
CA GLU A 3 -0.12 8.73 7.32
C GLU A 3 -0.84 8.06 6.14
N GLN A 4 -0.16 7.16 5.42
CA GLN A 4 -0.75 6.40 4.32
C GLN A 4 -1.95 5.56 4.78
N SER A 5 -1.84 4.82 5.88
CA SER A 5 -2.96 4.02 6.39
C SER A 5 -4.14 4.86 6.84
N GLN A 6 -3.90 6.09 7.34
CA GLN A 6 -4.98 7.01 7.72
C GLN A 6 -5.73 7.53 6.48
N ILE A 7 -4.99 7.89 5.42
CA ILE A 7 -5.58 8.32 4.15
C ILE A 7 -6.48 7.21 3.57
N LEU A 8 -5.95 5.99 3.50
CA LEU A 8 -6.70 4.82 2.98
C LEU A 8 -7.94 4.50 3.81
N ALA A 9 -7.85 4.55 5.13
CA ALA A 9 -8.99 4.32 6.02
C ALA A 9 -10.10 5.38 5.82
N GLU A 10 -9.72 6.65 5.65
CA GLU A 10 -10.67 7.73 5.39
C GLU A 10 -11.34 7.56 4.01
N MET A 11 -10.58 7.21 2.98
CA MET A 11 -11.13 6.89 1.65
C MET A 11 -12.14 5.75 1.73
N GLN A 12 -11.79 4.66 2.43
CA GLN A 12 -12.67 3.51 2.62
C GLN A 12 -13.96 3.88 3.35
N GLU A 13 -13.90 4.74 4.38
CA GLU A 13 -15.08 5.22 5.09
C GLU A 13 -16.02 6.00 4.17
N ILE A 14 -15.48 6.90 3.35
CA ILE A 14 -16.26 7.69 2.39
C ILE A 14 -16.90 6.75 1.35
N ILE A 15 -16.16 5.80 0.79
CA ILE A 15 -16.67 4.82 -0.17
C ILE A 15 -17.79 3.98 0.44
N MET A 16 -17.62 3.47 1.66
CA MET A 16 -18.64 2.68 2.35
C MET A 16 -19.92 3.50 2.62
N LYS A 17 -19.77 4.78 2.93
CA LYS A 17 -20.89 5.71 3.08
C LYS A 17 -21.62 5.93 1.75
N ILE A 18 -20.90 6.14 0.65
CA ILE A 18 -21.46 6.25 -0.71
C ILE A 18 -22.24 4.99 -1.08
N LEU A 19 -21.64 3.81 -0.87
CA LEU A 19 -22.28 2.52 -1.15
C LEU A 19 -23.56 2.32 -0.31
N SER A 20 -23.54 2.74 0.95
CA SER A 20 -24.69 2.66 1.84
C SER A 20 -25.82 3.63 1.43
N ASN A 21 -25.46 4.82 0.94
CA ASN A 21 -26.41 5.85 0.52
C ASN A 21 -26.90 5.66 -0.93
N GLY A 22 -26.19 4.88 -1.75
CA GLY A 22 -26.49 4.61 -3.15
C GLY A 22 -26.18 5.77 -4.10
N ALA A 23 -25.55 6.85 -3.62
CA ALA A 23 -25.14 8.00 -4.42
C ALA A 23 -23.98 8.73 -3.73
N ALA A 24 -23.08 9.29 -4.54
CA ALA A 24 -22.01 10.16 -4.08
C ALA A 24 -22.44 11.63 -4.16
N THR A 25 -22.09 12.40 -3.14
CA THR A 25 -22.17 13.87 -3.18
C THR A 25 -20.91 14.47 -3.81
N ALA A 26 -21.01 15.70 -4.30
CA ALA A 26 -19.83 16.43 -4.82
C ALA A 26 -18.76 16.67 -3.75
N GLU A 27 -19.16 16.82 -2.48
CA GLU A 27 -18.23 16.98 -1.35
C GLU A 27 -17.47 15.67 -1.07
N GLU A 28 -18.16 14.53 -1.08
CA GLU A 28 -17.51 13.22 -0.92
C GLU A 28 -16.56 12.91 -2.07
N GLY A 29 -16.95 13.23 -3.31
CA GLY A 29 -16.06 13.09 -4.48
C GLY A 29 -14.83 13.99 -4.38
N GLY A 30 -15.00 15.27 -4.06
CA GLY A 30 -13.87 16.18 -3.89
C GLY A 30 -12.94 15.79 -2.75
N ARG A 31 -13.47 15.21 -1.66
CA ARG A 31 -12.64 14.70 -0.58
C ARG A 31 -11.82 13.46 -0.99
N ILE A 32 -12.40 12.56 -1.79
CA ILE A 32 -11.66 11.43 -2.37
C ILE A 32 -10.51 11.95 -3.25
N ASP A 33 -10.78 12.92 -4.15
CA ASP A 33 -9.74 13.50 -5.00
C ASP A 33 -8.58 14.11 -4.18
N GLU A 34 -8.89 14.82 -3.09
CA GLU A 34 -7.86 15.36 -2.18
C GLU A 34 -7.04 14.25 -1.51
N LEU A 35 -7.70 13.19 -1.05
CA LEU A 35 -7.06 12.05 -0.41
C LEU A 35 -6.16 11.29 -1.39
N GLU A 36 -6.56 11.13 -2.65
CA GLU A 36 -5.73 10.53 -3.69
C GLU A 36 -4.45 11.34 -3.95
N VAL A 37 -4.55 12.67 -3.98
CA VAL A 37 -3.37 13.55 -4.12
C VAL A 37 -2.42 13.40 -2.92
N LEU A 38 -2.95 13.25 -1.71
CA LEU A 38 -2.14 13.00 -0.51
C LEU A 38 -1.54 11.59 -0.51
N LEU A 39 -2.27 10.60 -1.03
CA LEU A 39 -1.85 9.22 -1.15
C LEU A 39 -0.66 9.09 -2.11
N GLN A 40 -0.71 9.77 -3.26
CA GLN A 40 0.38 9.81 -4.24
C GLN A 40 1.69 10.44 -3.69
N GLN A 41 1.62 11.21 -2.59
CA GLN A 41 2.80 11.75 -1.93
C GLN A 41 3.47 10.73 -0.98
N GLN A 42 2.78 9.64 -0.66
CA GLN A 42 3.27 8.62 0.26
C GLN A 42 4.37 7.78 -0.38
N LYS A 43 5.21 7.19 0.47
CA LYS A 43 6.47 6.55 0.04
C LYS A 43 6.25 5.38 -0.92
N CYS A 44 5.18 4.61 -0.74
CA CYS A 44 4.87 3.49 -1.65
C CYS A 44 4.56 3.95 -3.08
N TYR A 45 4.08 5.18 -3.25
CA TYR A 45 3.68 5.77 -4.55
C TYR A 45 4.78 6.64 -5.18
N LYS A 46 5.96 6.72 -4.56
CA LYS A 46 7.09 7.39 -5.19
C LYS A 46 7.59 6.56 -6.35
N GLU A 47 7.94 7.25 -7.44
CA GLU A 47 8.56 6.62 -8.60
C GLU A 47 9.84 5.87 -8.21
N THR A 48 10.06 4.73 -8.86
CA THR A 48 11.32 3.98 -8.78
C THR A 48 12.09 4.04 -10.10
N ASN A 49 13.38 3.74 -10.05
CA ASN A 49 14.21 3.58 -11.26
C ASN A 49 14.15 2.14 -11.80
N HIS A 50 13.22 1.32 -11.31
CA HIS A 50 13.06 -0.06 -11.75
C HIS A 50 12.53 -0.11 -13.20
N PRO A 51 13.04 -1.01 -14.06
CA PRO A 51 12.62 -1.05 -15.47
C PRO A 51 11.18 -1.54 -15.68
N GLU A 52 10.61 -2.27 -14.72
CA GLU A 52 9.31 -2.94 -14.83
C GLU A 52 8.23 -2.39 -13.89
N TYR A 53 8.62 -1.55 -12.91
CA TYR A 53 7.70 -1.05 -11.89
C TYR A 53 7.73 0.47 -11.89
N GLU A 54 6.55 1.08 -11.79
CA GLU A 54 6.42 2.53 -11.76
C GLU A 54 6.69 3.02 -10.33
N PHE A 55 6.18 2.31 -9.33
CA PHE A 55 6.24 2.74 -7.94
C PHE A 55 7.13 1.87 -7.04
N GLN A 56 7.65 2.47 -5.96
CA GLN A 56 8.45 1.78 -4.96
C GLN A 56 7.71 0.63 -4.26
N GLY A 57 6.40 0.79 -4.03
CA GLY A 57 5.54 -0.26 -3.48
C GLY A 57 5.46 -1.48 -4.40
N GLU A 58 5.29 -1.27 -5.70
CA GLU A 58 5.25 -2.34 -6.71
C GLU A 58 6.59 -3.09 -6.80
N GLU A 59 7.71 -2.36 -6.75
CA GLU A 59 9.04 -2.97 -6.73
C GLU A 59 9.21 -3.92 -5.53
N ILE A 60 8.77 -3.49 -4.34
CA ILE A 60 8.81 -4.34 -3.14
C ILE A 60 7.86 -5.54 -3.30
N ALA A 61 6.66 -5.33 -3.85
CA ALA A 61 5.69 -6.40 -4.09
C ALA A 61 6.24 -7.46 -5.05
N GLY A 62 6.82 -7.03 -6.18
CA GLY A 62 7.48 -7.90 -7.14
C GLY A 62 8.61 -8.73 -6.53
N LEU A 63 9.39 -8.15 -5.62
CA LEU A 63 10.43 -8.91 -4.89
C LEU A 63 9.82 -9.99 -3.99
N PHE A 64 8.70 -9.71 -3.31
CA PHE A 64 8.01 -10.73 -2.52
C PHE A 64 7.41 -11.85 -3.37
N VAL A 65 6.78 -11.52 -4.51
CA VAL A 65 6.22 -12.51 -5.45
C VAL A 65 7.30 -13.43 -6.03
N ASN A 66 8.52 -12.91 -6.20
CA ASN A 66 9.67 -13.66 -6.74
C ASN A 66 10.52 -14.35 -5.65
N ASP A 67 9.98 -14.59 -4.45
CA ASP A 67 10.67 -15.22 -3.31
C ASP A 67 11.95 -14.50 -2.83
N LYS A 68 12.12 -13.21 -3.17
CA LYS A 68 13.28 -12.39 -2.78
C LYS A 68 13.04 -11.61 -1.49
N GLN A 69 12.57 -12.32 -0.46
CA GLN A 69 12.13 -11.69 0.80
C GLN A 69 13.20 -10.79 1.44
N SER A 70 14.46 -11.22 1.47
CA SER A 70 15.54 -10.40 2.08
C SER A 70 15.77 -9.08 1.34
N GLU A 71 15.73 -9.10 0.00
CA GLU A 71 15.87 -7.91 -0.83
C GLU A 71 14.66 -6.98 -0.67
N ALA A 72 13.45 -7.54 -0.61
CA ALA A 72 12.22 -6.78 -0.37
C ALA A 72 12.30 -6.01 0.97
N ILE A 73 12.70 -6.70 2.05
CA ILE A 73 12.88 -6.06 3.36
C ILE A 73 13.95 -4.96 3.29
N GLU A 74 15.07 -5.18 2.60
CA GLU A 74 16.12 -4.16 2.44
C GLU A 74 15.63 -2.93 1.66
N LYS A 75 14.79 -3.12 0.65
CA LYS A 75 14.13 -2.04 -0.07
C LYS A 75 13.15 -1.27 0.81
N MET A 76 12.37 -1.95 1.65
CA MET A 76 11.50 -1.29 2.64
C MET A 76 12.32 -0.36 3.55
N PHE A 77 13.48 -0.80 4.05
CA PHE A 77 14.38 0.06 4.81
C PHE A 77 14.95 1.22 3.98
N THR A 78 15.40 0.95 2.75
CA THR A 78 16.00 1.95 1.85
C THR A 78 15.02 3.07 1.49
N TYR A 79 13.76 2.70 1.28
CA TYR A 79 12.69 3.63 0.96
C TYR A 79 11.98 4.16 2.21
N GLU A 80 12.39 3.72 3.40
CA GLU A 80 11.76 4.04 4.67
C GLU A 80 10.24 3.77 4.68
N ILE A 81 9.84 2.69 4.01
CA ILE A 81 8.46 2.18 3.93
C ILE A 81 8.28 1.19 5.07
N THR A 82 7.34 1.46 5.96
CA THR A 82 7.02 0.50 7.03
C THR A 82 6.17 -0.65 6.47
N PRO A 83 6.13 -1.82 7.14
CA PRO A 83 5.18 -2.86 6.78
C PRO A 83 3.72 -2.40 6.77
N GLU A 84 3.34 -1.49 7.67
CA GLU A 84 2.00 -0.92 7.73
C GLU A 84 1.69 -0.08 6.47
N ASP A 85 2.65 0.73 6.01
CA ASP A 85 2.55 1.44 4.73
C ASP A 85 2.45 0.46 3.56
N PHE A 86 3.34 -0.54 3.51
CA PHE A 86 3.39 -1.47 2.40
C PHE A 86 2.11 -2.29 2.26
N PHE A 87 1.61 -2.90 3.34
CA PHE A 87 0.41 -3.73 3.24
C PHE A 87 -0.85 -2.90 3.02
N GLY A 88 -0.92 -1.66 3.53
CA GLY A 88 -1.99 -0.73 3.13
C GLY A 88 -1.94 -0.37 1.64
N PHE A 89 -0.73 -0.21 1.07
CA PHE A 89 -0.57 -0.02 -0.38
C PHE A 89 -1.11 -1.22 -1.16
N ILE A 90 -0.73 -2.45 -0.78
CA ILE A 90 -1.19 -3.67 -1.44
C ILE A 90 -2.71 -3.81 -1.38
N GLU A 91 -3.32 -3.60 -0.21
CA GLU A 91 -4.79 -3.69 -0.06
C GLU A 91 -5.55 -2.70 -0.95
N TYR A 92 -4.95 -1.54 -1.28
CA TYR A 92 -5.55 -0.54 -2.17
C TYR A 92 -5.21 -0.76 -3.65
N HIS A 93 -4.03 -1.32 -3.96
CA HIS A 93 -3.58 -1.69 -5.30
C HIS A 93 -4.07 -3.08 -5.75
N ASP A 94 -4.97 -3.70 -4.97
CA ASP A 94 -5.55 -5.05 -5.18
C ASP A 94 -6.43 -5.19 -6.45
N GLU A 95 -6.28 -4.29 -7.43
CA GLU A 95 -6.90 -4.43 -8.76
C GLU A 95 -6.11 -5.39 -9.67
N ASP A 96 -4.82 -5.64 -9.38
CA ASP A 96 -4.00 -6.61 -10.11
C ASP A 96 -3.91 -7.94 -9.36
N GLU A 97 -4.66 -8.94 -9.83
CA GLU A 97 -4.78 -10.31 -9.28
C GLU A 97 -3.44 -11.03 -8.99
N GLU A 98 -2.32 -10.52 -9.49
CA GLU A 98 -0.98 -11.14 -9.39
C GLU A 98 -0.41 -11.15 -7.96
N PHE A 99 -0.93 -10.31 -7.06
CA PHE A 99 -0.41 -10.13 -5.70
C PHE A 99 -1.21 -10.87 -4.60
N VAL A 100 -2.46 -11.23 -4.87
CA VAL A 100 -3.46 -11.69 -3.88
C VAL A 100 -3.03 -12.98 -3.17
N ASP A 101 -2.43 -13.92 -3.90
CA ASP A 101 -2.11 -15.24 -3.35
C ASP A 101 -0.86 -15.25 -2.45
N VAL A 102 -0.02 -14.22 -2.53
CA VAL A 102 1.28 -14.17 -1.84
C VAL A 102 1.16 -13.58 -0.44
N PHE A 103 0.29 -12.58 -0.24
CA PHE A 103 0.22 -11.78 0.98
C PHE A 103 -0.78 -12.31 2.02
N THR A 104 -0.67 -13.59 2.38
CA THR A 104 -1.53 -14.19 3.42
C THR A 104 -1.30 -13.54 4.80
N PRO A 105 -2.26 -13.65 5.75
CA PRO A 105 -2.06 -13.15 7.12
C PRO A 105 -0.79 -13.69 7.79
N GLU A 106 -0.44 -14.96 7.58
CA GLU A 106 0.78 -15.56 8.11
C GLU A 106 2.04 -14.95 7.48
N PHE A 107 1.99 -14.64 6.18
CA PHE A 107 3.04 -13.95 5.46
C PHE A 107 3.28 -12.55 6.05
N ILE A 108 2.20 -11.78 6.23
CA ILE A 108 2.22 -10.43 6.81
C ILE A 108 2.85 -10.46 8.20
N VAL A 109 2.43 -11.39 9.06
CA VAL A 109 3.00 -11.56 10.41
C VAL A 109 4.49 -11.85 10.37
N ARG A 110 4.93 -12.71 9.44
CA ARG A 110 6.35 -13.03 9.27
C ARG A 110 7.15 -11.83 8.79
N VAL A 111 6.67 -11.09 7.78
CA VAL A 111 7.32 -9.87 7.28
C VAL A 111 7.44 -8.82 8.39
N ASN A 112 6.37 -8.58 9.13
CA ASN A 112 6.37 -7.67 10.28
C ASN A 112 7.45 -8.04 11.30
N LYS A 113 7.52 -9.32 11.66
CA LYS A 113 8.53 -9.82 12.60
C LYS A 113 9.96 -9.62 12.07
N THR A 114 10.22 -10.03 10.82
CA THR A 114 11.55 -9.91 10.20
C THR A 114 11.98 -8.45 10.04
N TYR A 115 11.05 -7.56 9.71
CA TYR A 115 11.30 -6.12 9.63
C TYR A 115 11.69 -5.58 11.02
N GLN A 116 10.91 -5.92 12.06
CA GLN A 116 11.20 -5.48 13.43
C GLN A 116 12.53 -6.02 13.98
N GLU A 117 12.94 -7.23 13.62
CA GLU A 117 14.24 -7.80 14.03
C GLU A 117 15.46 -7.09 13.40
N LYS A 118 15.27 -6.34 12.30
CA LYS A 118 16.30 -5.51 11.67
C LYS A 118 16.33 -4.05 12.20
N CYS A 119 15.28 -3.61 12.90
CA CYS A 119 15.19 -2.29 13.55
C CYS A 119 15.82 -2.30 14.95
#